data_AF-A0A383F6W4-F1
#
_entry.id   AF-A0A383F6W4-F1
#
_cell.length_a   1.000
_cell.length_b   1.000
_cell.length_c   1.000
_cell.angle_alpha   90.00
_cell.angle_beta   90.00
_cell.angle_gamma   90.00
#
_symmetry.space_group_name_H-M   'P 1'
#
loop_
_entity.id
_entity.type
_entity.pdbx_description
1 polymer ?
#
loop_
_entity_poly.entity_id
_entity_poly.type
_entity_poly.pdbx_seq_one_letter_code
_entity_poly.pdbx_strand_id
1 'polypeptide(L)'
;MAKWNKATFLTSAKDKCEPRVQTVILDLIRFAEKDADHVSWGRGEGYGTMTFKCKSDDYGIIPLFHITTNGQIKFQLNYLRQKVRGKEILRDYQLKLES
;
A
#
# COMPACT_ATOMS: atom_id res chain seq x y z
N MET A 1 -21.08 -2.85 4.84
CA MET A 1 -20.05 -2.13 4.07
C MET A 1 -19.37 -3.05 3.08
N ALA A 2 -19.38 -2.70 1.79
CA ALA A 2 -18.76 -3.50 0.74
C ALA A 2 -17.23 -3.50 0.87
N LYS A 3 -16.61 -4.66 0.60
CA LYS A 3 -15.15 -4.78 0.49
C LYS A 3 -14.71 -4.22 -0.86
N TRP A 4 -13.67 -3.39 -0.87
CA TRP A 4 -13.09 -2.92 -2.12
C TRP A 4 -12.46 -4.09 -2.88
N ASN A 5 -12.44 -3.99 -4.20
CA ASN A 5 -11.73 -4.90 -5.07
C ASN A 5 -11.04 -4.09 -6.16
N LYS A 6 -10.20 -4.74 -6.97
CA LYS A 6 -9.44 -4.08 -8.03
C LYS A 6 -10.32 -3.26 -8.97
N ALA A 7 -11.45 -3.82 -9.40
CA ALA A 7 -12.35 -3.16 -10.34
C ALA A 7 -12.97 -1.89 -9.73
N THR A 8 -13.58 -2.01 -8.54
CA THR A 8 -14.20 -0.85 -7.87
C THR A 8 -13.17 0.20 -7.49
N PHE A 9 -11.97 -0.20 -7.08
CA PHE A 9 -10.88 0.69 -6.76
C PHE A 9 -10.39 1.47 -7.98
N LEU A 10 -10.12 0.80 -9.11
CA LEU A 10 -9.65 1.46 -10.33
C LEU A 10 -10.70 2.39 -10.91
N THR A 11 -11.98 2.02 -10.87
CA THR A 11 -13.07 2.92 -11.29
C THR A 11 -13.09 4.18 -10.43
N SER A 12 -13.02 4.05 -9.10
CA SER A 12 -12.97 5.23 -8.22
C SER A 12 -11.70 6.07 -8.41
N ALA A 13 -10.55 5.45 -8.68
CA ALA A 13 -9.30 6.17 -8.91
C ALA A 13 -9.35 6.96 -10.23
N LYS A 14 -9.97 6.40 -11.28
CA LYS A 14 -10.19 7.10 -12.56
C LYS A 14 -11.07 8.33 -12.45
N ASP A 15 -12.06 8.28 -11.57
CA ASP A 15 -12.98 9.38 -11.31
C ASP A 15 -12.31 10.51 -10.50
N LYS A 16 -11.49 10.15 -9.50
CA LYS A 16 -10.95 11.11 -8.52
C LYS A 16 -9.56 11.65 -8.81
N CYS A 17 -8.74 10.92 -9.58
CA CYS A 17 -7.32 11.25 -9.77
C CYS A 17 -7.05 11.77 -11.18
N GLU A 18 -6.02 12.58 -11.34
CA GLU A 18 -5.52 12.98 -12.67
C GLU A 18 -4.92 11.78 -13.43
N PRO A 19 -4.93 11.77 -14.78
CA PRO A 19 -4.45 10.65 -15.59
C PRO A 19 -3.04 10.16 -15.21
N ARG A 20 -2.11 11.08 -14.89
CA ARG A 20 -0.75 10.72 -14.45
C ARG A 20 -0.76 9.89 -13.17
N VAL A 21 -1.58 10.28 -12.20
CA VAL A 21 -1.71 9.58 -10.92
C VAL A 21 -2.42 8.24 -11.12
N GLN A 22 -3.41 8.17 -12.01
CA GLN A 22 -4.07 6.92 -12.35
C GLN A 22 -3.09 5.88 -12.92
N THR A 23 -2.18 6.29 -13.80
CA THR A 23 -1.14 5.40 -14.35
C THR A 23 -0.24 4.85 -13.25
N VAL A 24 0.24 5.73 -12.34
CA VAL A 24 1.07 5.31 -11.20
C VAL A 24 0.32 4.34 -10.29
N ILE A 25 -0.95 4.59 -9.99
CA ILE A 25 -1.79 3.67 -9.20
C ILE A 25 -1.89 2.31 -9.89
N LEU A 26 -2.12 2.27 -11.21
CA LEU A 26 -2.25 1.03 -11.96
C LEU A 26 -0.95 0.24 -11.94
N ASP A 27 0.19 0.91 -12.10
CA ASP A 27 1.50 0.29 -12.07
C ASP A 27 1.84 -0.23 -10.67
N LEU A 28 1.49 0.50 -9.61
CA LEU A 28 1.64 0.04 -8.22
C LEU A 28 0.75 -1.15 -7.89
N ILE A 29 -0.48 -1.20 -8.44
CA ILE A 29 -1.35 -2.39 -8.28
C ILE A 29 -0.74 -3.58 -9.00
N ARG A 30 -0.23 -3.41 -10.23
CA ARG A 30 0.43 -4.48 -10.99
C ARG A 30 1.68 -4.99 -10.28
N PHE A 31 2.50 -4.08 -9.78
CA PHE A 31 3.65 -4.40 -8.94
C PHE A 31 3.22 -5.18 -7.69
N ALA A 32 2.18 -4.72 -6.98
CA ALA A 32 1.69 -5.41 -5.79
C ALA A 32 1.17 -6.83 -6.09
N GLU A 33 0.43 -7.02 -7.18
CA GLU A 33 -0.07 -8.34 -7.58
C GLU A 33 1.05 -9.32 -7.95
N LYS A 34 2.17 -8.80 -8.45
CA LYS A 34 3.33 -9.61 -8.85
C LYS A 34 4.26 -9.91 -7.68
N ASP A 35 4.57 -8.89 -6.88
CA ASP A 35 5.72 -8.91 -5.97
C ASP A 35 5.32 -8.93 -4.48
N ALA A 36 4.04 -8.69 -4.13
CA ALA A 36 3.60 -8.81 -2.74
C ALA A 36 3.35 -10.27 -2.37
N ASP A 37 3.76 -10.67 -1.17
CA ASP A 37 3.34 -11.96 -0.58
C ASP A 37 1.82 -11.98 -0.36
N HIS A 38 1.24 -10.82 -0.03
CA HIS A 38 -0.21 -10.69 0.10
C HIS A 38 -0.71 -9.29 -0.23
N VAL A 39 -1.69 -9.20 -1.13
CA VAL A 39 -2.44 -7.97 -1.41
C VAL A 39 -3.78 -8.01 -0.68
N SER A 40 -4.10 -6.95 0.07
CA SER A 40 -5.39 -6.83 0.74
C SER A 40 -6.10 -5.54 0.39
N TRP A 41 -7.41 -5.62 0.22
CA TRP A 41 -8.29 -4.49 -0.04
C TRP A 41 -9.08 -4.12 1.21
N GLY A 42 -9.16 -2.82 1.50
CA GLY A 42 -9.88 -2.29 2.64
C GLY A 42 -11.40 -2.39 2.52
N ARG A 43 -12.08 -1.85 3.53
CA ARG A 43 -13.54 -1.74 3.63
C ARG A 43 -13.89 -0.31 4.03
N GLY A 44 -14.98 0.25 3.51
CA GLY A 44 -15.47 1.59 3.89
C GLY A 44 -16.10 2.36 2.73
N GLU A 45 -16.87 3.40 3.06
CA GLU A 45 -17.73 4.13 2.11
C GLU A 45 -17.13 5.46 1.59
N GLY A 46 -15.87 5.80 1.91
CA GLY A 46 -15.24 7.05 1.46
C GLY A 46 -14.20 6.86 0.35
N TYR A 47 -13.10 6.21 0.69
CA TYR A 47 -12.02 5.89 -0.24
C TYR A 47 -11.59 4.44 -0.06
N GLY A 48 -11.23 3.81 -1.18
CA GLY A 48 -10.67 2.48 -1.17
C GLY A 48 -9.23 2.52 -0.72
N THR A 49 -8.77 1.42 -0.12
CA THR A 49 -7.36 1.18 0.18
C THR A 49 -6.93 -0.16 -0.39
N MET A 50 -5.75 -0.20 -1.00
CA MET A 50 -5.04 -1.42 -1.33
C MET A 50 -3.74 -1.43 -0.54
N THR A 51 -3.45 -2.54 0.14
CA THR A 51 -2.27 -2.68 0.99
C THR A 51 -1.34 -3.73 0.41
N PHE A 52 -0.09 -3.35 0.22
CA PHE A 52 1.02 -4.25 -0.10
C PHE A 52 1.56 -4.83 1.20
N LYS A 53 1.60 -6.16 1.31
CA LYS A 53 2.13 -6.85 2.49
C LYS A 53 3.19 -7.87 2.11
N CYS A 54 4.21 -7.95 2.95
CA CYS A 54 5.27 -8.95 2.87
C CYS A 54 5.24 -9.88 4.07
N LYS A 55 5.75 -11.09 3.88
CA LYS A 55 6.07 -12.00 4.96
C LYS A 55 7.40 -11.59 5.57
N SER A 56 7.38 -11.34 6.87
CA SER A 56 8.55 -11.12 7.72
C SER A 56 8.83 -12.39 8.51
N ASP A 57 10.11 -12.71 8.65
CA ASP A 57 10.55 -13.86 9.44
C ASP A 57 10.23 -13.69 10.94
N ASP A 58 10.18 -12.45 11.43
CA ASP A 58 10.00 -12.15 12.86
C ASP A 58 8.52 -12.04 13.29
N TYR A 59 7.64 -11.59 12.39
CA TYR A 59 6.29 -11.13 12.76
C TYR A 59 5.17 -11.63 11.83
N GLY A 60 5.51 -12.46 10.85
CA GLY A 60 4.55 -12.92 9.84
C GLY A 60 4.21 -11.81 8.83
N ILE A 61 2.94 -11.69 8.43
CA ILE A 61 2.56 -10.77 7.35
C ILE A 61 2.50 -9.32 7.87
N ILE A 62 3.36 -8.46 7.32
CA ILE A 62 3.47 -7.04 7.66
C ILE A 62 3.09 -6.15 6.46
N PRO A 63 2.32 -5.06 6.66
CA PRO A 63 2.05 -4.08 5.63
C PRO A 63 3.23 -3.12 5.44
N LEU A 64 3.68 -2.92 4.20
CA LEU A 64 4.74 -1.94 3.90
C LEU A 64 4.14 -0.58 3.54
N PHE A 65 3.20 -0.57 2.61
CA PHE A 65 2.48 0.64 2.21
C PHE A 65 1.05 0.31 1.80
N HIS A 66 0.20 1.34 1.79
CA HIS A 66 -1.08 1.27 1.11
C HIS A 66 -1.27 2.46 0.18
N ILE A 67 -2.03 2.24 -0.89
CA ILE A 67 -2.46 3.28 -1.82
C ILE A 67 -3.96 3.50 -1.67
N THR A 68 -4.41 4.74 -1.84
CA THR A 68 -5.82 5.12 -1.74
C THR A 68 -6.42 5.44 -3.11
N THR A 69 -7.74 5.34 -3.24
CA THR A 69 -8.45 5.79 -4.47
C THR A 69 -8.39 7.30 -4.70
N ASN A 70 -7.81 8.06 -3.75
CA ASN A 70 -7.55 9.49 -3.87
C ASN A 70 -6.08 9.76 -4.29
N GLY A 71 -5.32 8.73 -4.68
CA GLY A 71 -3.95 8.89 -5.20
C GLY A 71 -2.87 9.09 -4.16
N GLN A 72 -3.15 8.80 -2.89
CA GLN A 72 -2.15 8.92 -1.82
C GLN A 72 -1.47 7.56 -1.57
N ILE A 73 -0.17 7.61 -1.30
CA ILE A 73 0.62 6.46 -0.83
C ILE A 73 0.97 6.71 0.63
N LYS A 74 0.71 5.74 1.51
CA LYS A 74 1.07 5.82 2.93
C LYS A 74 1.94 4.65 3.34
N PHE A 75 3.21 4.96 3.63
CA PHE A 75 4.17 4.01 4.19
C PHE A 75 3.87 3.75 5.67
N GLN A 76 3.86 2.48 6.06
CA GLN A 76 3.47 2.05 7.41
C GLN A 76 4.66 2.06 8.39
N LEU A 77 5.52 3.08 8.33
CA LEU A 77 6.76 3.15 9.11
C LEU A 77 6.55 3.01 10.62
N ASN A 78 5.49 3.63 11.17
CA ASN A 78 5.16 3.50 12.59
C ASN A 78 4.81 2.07 12.99
N TYR A 79 4.06 1.37 12.14
CA TYR A 79 3.73 -0.03 12.35
C TYR A 79 5.00 -0.89 12.30
N LEU A 80 5.83 -0.68 11.28
CA LEU A 80 7.09 -1.39 11.10
C LEU A 80 8.04 -1.15 12.29
N ARG A 81 8.14 0.09 12.78
CA ARG A 81 8.93 0.44 13.98
C ARG A 81 8.53 -0.36 15.22
N GLN A 82 7.27 -0.76 15.35
CA GLN A 82 6.81 -1.57 16.48
C GLN A 82 7.03 -3.07 16.27
N LYS A 83 6.99 -3.56 15.02
CA LYS A 83 6.94 -5.00 14.72
C LYS A 83 8.25 -5.61 14.22
N VAL A 84 9.07 -4.85 13.52
CA VAL A 84 10.33 -5.33 12.93
C VAL A 84 11.47 -5.16 13.94
N ARG A 85 12.28 -6.21 14.13
CA ARG A 85 13.40 -6.21 15.10
C ARG A 85 14.60 -5.41 14.59
N GLY A 86 14.96 -5.57 13.31
CA GLY A 86 16.06 -4.85 12.67
C GLY A 86 15.79 -3.35 12.53
N LYS A 87 16.19 -2.56 13.52
CA LYS A 87 15.95 -1.11 13.56
C LYS A 87 16.84 -0.36 12.58
N GLU A 88 18.02 -0.89 12.30
CA GLU A 88 18.95 -0.43 11.27
C GLU A 88 18.30 -0.46 9.89
N ILE A 89 17.62 -1.55 9.53
CA ILE A 89 16.91 -1.68 8.25
C ILE A 89 15.79 -0.64 8.14
N LEU A 90 15.04 -0.42 9.22
CA LEU A 90 13.99 0.59 9.23
C LEU A 90 14.53 2.01 9.12
N ARG A 91 15.68 2.28 9.73
CA ARG A 91 16.35 3.58 9.64
C ARG A 91 16.81 3.83 8.21
N ASP A 92 17.45 2.85 7.57
CA ASP A 92 17.87 2.95 6.17
C ASP A 92 16.67 3.12 5.24
N TYR A 93 15.57 2.41 5.51
CA TYR A 93 14.35 2.58 4.74
C TYR A 93 13.76 3.98 4.88
N GLN A 94 13.73 4.53 6.11
CA GLN A 94 13.28 5.90 6.35
C GLN A 94 14.18 6.92 5.64
N LEU A 95 15.51 6.79 5.74
CA LEU A 95 16.45 7.69 5.09
C LEU A 95 16.29 7.70 3.56
N LYS A 96 16.06 6.53 2.95
CA LYS A 96 15.78 6.41 1.51
C LYS A 96 14.47 7.05 1.06
N LEU A 97 13.48 7.20 1.96
CA LEU A 97 12.22 7.89 1.66
C LEU A 97 12.34 9.41 1.83
N GLU A 98 13.31 9.88 2.63
CA GLU A 98 13.58 11.30 2.89
C GLU A 98 14.60 11.90 1.91
N SER A 99 15.28 11.07 1.12
CA SER A 99 16.27 11.47 0.10
C SER A 99 15.62 11.77 -1.25
#